data_AF-A0A7W7C8G1-F1
#
_entry.id   AF-A0A7W7C8G1-F1
#
_cell.length_a   1.000
_cell.length_b   1.000
_cell.length_c   1.000
_cell.angle_alpha   90.00
_cell.angle_beta   90.00
_cell.angle_gamma   90.00
#
_symmetry.space_group_name_H-M   'P 1'
#
loop_
_entity.id
_entity.type
_entity.pdbx_description
1 polymer ?
#
loop_
_entity_poly.entity_id
_entity_poly.type
_entity_poly.pdbx_seq_one_letter_code
_entity_poly.pdbx_strand_id
1 'polypeptide(L)'
;MTTFGFSRRAGAITAGLALGAGLLAPLAHADETSATSTPPATSSATPSATTPSVTPSATAPSSTTPSATTSNPAKKEAADQPDLRITAELPVTGDLVNGQEFQPKITITNTGKGVARSVRAKHVSGSLSVYGWNELDPFGPGTTIEPGASLTARPRAQVRWQENNNTSTTFAVTTDNEATPENNAATVTYRIVPPSTKGDIAGVLYGDRNGNGQREAGEELTGIKVTTSAGGGIEQREGRTDAAGRFSFTGLPAGAYWVGFPELPDGWEIGGGNQTVLVDGTERSTKLLVRADRPETDVLAATMAFTKKSYRVGEQAQVRLTLTNKSAKTLTDIESACNRSGEGPHIGGHEWQPLPGGKVTLRPGESRTFLPTGKVPDSAGKIGYIFAACDFGRVGTPESGRAEAATQARVPGEKGSSWGYVFHDKNGNDRPDDGEGLVNVKIGLIDPDSGRQVTTAVTDGTGRVEFTNILVGGYRMHIYGPWTVEEISSGLVTVYAPPWSGNGWQAKVKPGTQLPDPAPAENPADPEPQPGPAKKLASTGADVTGLAGVGFLVLVGGAALVFAVRRRRVTG
;
A
#
# COMPACT_ATOMS: atom_id res chain seq x y z
N MET A 1 -19.25 1.79 -5.13
CA MET A 1 -18.06 1.97 -4.28
C MET A 1 -17.46 3.33 -4.60
N THR A 2 -16.95 4.06 -3.60
CA THR A 2 -16.42 5.43 -3.76
C THR A 2 -15.00 5.41 -4.31
N THR A 3 -14.85 5.86 -5.56
CA THR A 3 -13.56 6.17 -6.17
C THR A 3 -12.96 7.42 -5.52
N PHE A 4 -11.88 7.24 -4.75
CA PHE A 4 -11.01 8.35 -4.36
C PHE A 4 -10.01 8.60 -5.49
N GLY A 5 -10.00 9.82 -6.03
CA GLY A 5 -9.11 10.19 -7.13
C GLY A 5 -7.67 10.33 -6.66
N PHE A 6 -6.74 9.62 -7.31
CA PHE A 6 -5.31 9.82 -7.11
C PHE A 6 -4.92 11.26 -7.50
N SER A 7 -4.20 11.95 -6.60
CA SER A 7 -3.74 13.32 -6.85
C SER A 7 -2.71 13.35 -7.99
N ARG A 8 -2.87 14.29 -8.93
CA ARG A 8 -2.07 14.36 -10.17
C ARG A 8 -0.63 14.84 -9.92
N ARG A 9 0.27 13.96 -9.48
CA ARG A 9 1.73 14.22 -9.41
C ARG A 9 2.63 13.06 -9.89
N ALA A 10 2.31 12.48 -11.04
CA ALA A 10 3.24 11.64 -11.80
C ALA A 10 3.50 12.28 -13.18
N GLY A 11 4.64 12.97 -13.35
CA GLY A 11 4.94 13.72 -14.57
C GLY A 11 6.43 13.90 -14.85
N ALA A 12 6.81 13.74 -16.12
CA ALA A 12 8.11 14.05 -16.73
C ALA A 12 9.37 13.41 -16.09
N ILE A 13 9.71 12.20 -16.55
CA ILE A 13 11.11 11.73 -16.51
C ILE A 13 11.90 12.50 -17.58
N THR A 14 12.93 13.24 -17.17
CA THR A 14 13.84 13.93 -18.09
C THR A 14 15.28 13.46 -17.82
N ALA A 15 15.94 12.89 -18.84
CA ALA A 15 17.31 12.40 -18.72
C ALA A 15 18.33 13.49 -19.08
N GLY A 16 19.37 13.66 -18.25
CA GLY A 16 20.48 14.59 -18.49
C GLY A 16 21.83 13.91 -18.29
N LEU A 17 22.74 14.08 -19.27
CA LEU A 17 24.13 13.61 -19.19
C LEU A 17 25.08 14.80 -18.94
N ALA A 18 25.98 14.65 -17.96
CA ALA A 18 27.32 15.22 -17.92
C ALA A 18 28.17 14.30 -17.03
N LEU A 19 29.20 13.62 -17.53
CA LEU A 19 30.54 14.15 -17.80
C LEU A 19 31.17 14.82 -16.57
N GLY A 20 32.18 14.18 -16.00
CA GLY A 20 32.98 14.70 -14.90
C GLY A 20 34.45 14.86 -15.28
N ALA A 21 35.21 15.52 -14.40
CA ALA A 21 36.66 15.58 -14.42
C ALA A 21 37.17 15.43 -12.98
N GLY A 22 38.22 14.65 -12.78
CA GLY A 22 38.87 14.46 -11.49
C GLY A 22 40.23 15.15 -11.41
N LEU A 23 40.81 15.23 -10.21
CA LEU A 23 42.19 15.63 -9.96
C LEU A 23 42.74 14.91 -8.72
N LEU A 24 44.07 14.91 -8.57
CA LEU A 24 44.83 13.92 -7.77
C LEU A 24 45.25 14.43 -6.38
N ALA A 25 45.73 13.49 -5.55
CA ALA A 25 46.23 13.70 -4.19
C ALA A 25 47.63 14.38 -4.13
N PRO A 26 48.19 14.58 -2.93
CA PRO A 26 49.28 13.69 -2.49
C PRO A 26 49.23 13.27 -1.00
N LEU A 27 50.26 12.54 -0.53
CA LEU A 27 50.35 11.88 0.79
C LEU A 27 51.38 12.52 1.76
N ALA A 28 51.17 12.30 3.06
CA ALA A 28 52.18 12.13 4.13
C ALA A 28 51.56 11.18 5.19
N HIS A 29 52.21 10.21 5.85
CA HIS A 29 53.53 10.11 6.52
C HIS A 29 53.68 11.05 7.74
N ALA A 30 54.12 10.64 8.94
CA ALA A 30 54.35 9.30 9.52
C ALA A 30 54.42 9.41 11.08
N ASP A 31 54.97 8.38 11.75
CA ASP A 31 55.32 8.23 13.19
C ASP A 31 54.13 8.21 14.19
N GLU A 32 53.88 7.20 15.04
CA GLU A 32 54.66 6.29 15.90
C GLU A 32 54.88 6.75 17.35
N THR A 33 54.34 5.98 18.30
CA THR A 33 55.09 5.56 19.52
C THR A 33 54.42 4.34 20.22
N SER A 34 55.23 3.29 20.38
CA SER A 34 55.06 2.01 21.12
C SER A 34 54.70 2.14 22.62
N ALA A 35 54.24 1.12 23.38
CA ALA A 35 53.63 -0.22 23.15
C ALA A 35 52.99 -0.71 24.51
N THR A 36 52.91 -1.95 25.06
CA THR A 36 53.50 -3.29 24.80
C THR A 36 52.74 -4.44 25.53
N SER A 37 52.82 -5.67 25.00
CA SER A 37 52.75 -7.04 25.60
C SER A 37 52.04 -7.35 26.96
N THR A 38 51.06 -8.25 27.15
CA THR A 38 50.88 -9.72 26.85
C THR A 38 51.92 -10.69 27.49
N PRO A 39 51.66 -12.02 27.63
CA PRO A 39 50.52 -12.84 28.16
C PRO A 39 51.05 -14.05 29.05
N PRO A 40 50.67 -15.37 28.98
CA PRO A 40 49.43 -16.17 28.72
C PRO A 40 49.14 -17.36 29.71
N ALA A 41 48.10 -18.19 29.39
CA ALA A 41 47.95 -19.68 29.62
C ALA A 41 47.38 -20.20 30.99
N THR A 42 46.73 -21.40 31.14
CA THR A 42 46.36 -22.53 30.23
C THR A 42 45.09 -23.33 30.68
N SER A 43 44.62 -24.32 29.89
CA SER A 43 43.46 -25.26 30.07
C SER A 43 43.76 -26.45 31.04
N SER A 44 42.89 -27.36 31.55
CA SER A 44 41.63 -28.06 31.09
C SER A 44 40.80 -28.60 32.31
N ALA A 45 39.82 -29.55 32.34
CA ALA A 45 39.24 -30.58 31.43
C ALA A 45 37.81 -31.09 31.87
N THR A 46 37.26 -32.12 31.19
CA THR A 46 36.04 -32.96 31.46
C THR A 46 36.43 -34.46 31.61
N PRO A 47 35.56 -35.52 31.78
CA PRO A 47 34.10 -35.65 32.07
C PRO A 47 33.70 -36.76 33.12
N SER A 48 32.42 -37.19 33.10
CA SER A 48 31.86 -38.54 33.48
C SER A 48 31.19 -38.76 34.86
N ALA A 49 30.37 -39.83 34.95
CA ALA A 49 29.32 -40.08 35.96
C ALA A 49 29.33 -41.53 36.53
N THR A 50 28.41 -41.88 37.46
CA THR A 50 27.63 -43.15 37.59
C THR A 50 27.00 -43.33 39.01
N THR A 51 25.83 -43.99 39.10
CA THR A 51 25.07 -44.34 40.34
C THR A 51 25.20 -45.84 40.69
N PRO A 52 25.02 -46.30 41.95
CA PRO A 52 23.74 -47.00 42.31
C PRO A 52 23.29 -47.05 43.80
N SER A 53 21.96 -47.27 44.02
CA SER A 53 21.22 -48.23 44.90
C SER A 53 21.79 -48.73 46.28
N VAL A 54 21.04 -49.19 47.31
CA VAL A 54 19.78 -50.01 47.41
C VAL A 54 18.96 -49.74 48.72
N THR A 55 17.70 -50.22 48.77
CA THR A 55 16.62 -50.30 49.82
C THR A 55 16.90 -51.26 51.04
N PRO A 56 15.98 -51.74 51.97
CA PRO A 56 14.49 -51.93 51.91
C PRO A 56 13.59 -51.82 53.21
N SER A 57 12.24 -51.87 53.02
CA SER A 57 11.14 -52.53 53.82
C SER A 57 9.83 -51.69 53.81
N ALA A 58 8.66 -52.12 53.28
CA ALA A 58 7.72 -53.22 53.63
C ALA A 58 6.67 -52.80 54.72
N THR A 59 5.36 -53.12 54.71
CA THR A 59 4.54 -54.22 54.11
C THR A 59 3.06 -53.79 53.85
N ALA A 60 2.25 -54.55 53.10
CA ALA A 60 0.78 -54.39 52.91
C ALA A 60 0.05 -55.77 52.98
N PRO A 61 -1.32 -55.89 53.13
CA PRO A 61 -2.21 -55.92 51.95
C PRO A 61 -3.75 -55.61 52.10
N SER A 62 -4.38 -55.24 50.97
CA SER A 62 -5.70 -55.66 50.40
C SER A 62 -7.06 -55.74 51.18
N SER A 63 -8.10 -55.08 50.59
CA SER A 63 -9.39 -55.66 50.07
C SER A 63 -10.78 -55.17 50.57
N THR A 64 -11.77 -55.27 49.66
CA THR A 64 -13.26 -55.25 49.80
C THR A 64 -14.06 -53.94 50.03
N THR A 65 -14.93 -53.64 49.06
CA THR A 65 -16.23 -52.90 49.13
C THR A 65 -17.36 -53.87 49.58
N PRO A 66 -18.64 -53.45 49.85
CA PRO A 66 -19.25 -52.13 49.69
C PRO A 66 -20.10 -51.60 50.89
N SER A 67 -20.57 -50.36 50.80
CA SER A 67 -21.91 -49.95 51.28
C SER A 67 -22.39 -48.70 50.55
N ALA A 68 -23.60 -48.74 50.01
CA ALA A 68 -24.20 -47.61 49.30
C ALA A 68 -25.13 -46.84 50.25
N THR A 69 -24.72 -45.64 50.67
CA THR A 69 -25.65 -44.66 51.27
C THR A 69 -26.14 -43.72 50.18
N THR A 70 -27.46 -43.67 50.00
CA THR A 70 -28.13 -42.87 48.97
C THR A 70 -27.94 -41.37 49.20
N SER A 71 -27.02 -40.76 48.45
CA SER A 71 -26.91 -39.31 48.32
C SER A 71 -27.65 -38.84 47.07
N ASN A 72 -28.54 -37.86 47.24
CA ASN A 72 -29.37 -37.30 46.18
C ASN A 72 -28.48 -36.66 45.08
N PRO A 73 -28.53 -37.11 43.80
CA PRO A 73 -27.69 -36.59 42.73
C PRO A 73 -27.77 -35.06 42.59
N ALA A 74 -28.97 -34.50 42.75
CA ALA A 74 -29.28 -33.08 42.59
C ALA A 74 -28.61 -32.14 43.61
N LYS A 75 -27.76 -32.65 44.53
CA LYS A 75 -26.96 -31.82 45.45
C LYS A 75 -25.43 -31.98 45.28
N LYS A 76 -24.96 -32.70 44.25
CA LYS A 76 -23.51 -32.81 43.94
C LYS A 76 -23.07 -32.00 42.71
N GLU A 77 -24.02 -31.60 41.86
CA GLU A 77 -23.77 -30.93 40.57
C GLU A 77 -23.43 -29.42 40.68
N ALA A 78 -23.44 -28.87 41.90
CA ALA A 78 -23.01 -27.50 42.21
C ALA A 78 -21.54 -27.40 42.70
N ALA A 79 -20.77 -28.50 42.66
CA ALA A 79 -19.43 -28.55 43.24
C ALA A 79 -18.34 -27.90 42.37
N ASP A 80 -18.44 -28.06 41.05
CA ASP A 80 -17.43 -27.64 40.05
C ASP A 80 -18.07 -26.78 38.94
N GLN A 81 -18.82 -25.75 39.34
CA GLN A 81 -19.35 -24.72 38.43
C GLN A 81 -18.37 -23.54 38.32
N PRO A 82 -18.30 -22.85 37.16
CA PRO A 82 -17.65 -21.54 37.04
C PRO A 82 -18.41 -20.48 37.85
N ASP A 83 -17.70 -19.44 38.27
CA ASP A 83 -18.25 -18.26 38.96
C ASP A 83 -17.48 -17.04 38.47
N LEU A 84 -18.08 -16.20 37.63
CA LEU A 84 -17.41 -15.15 36.86
C LEU A 84 -17.58 -13.74 37.45
N ARG A 85 -16.63 -13.37 38.30
CA ARG A 85 -16.56 -12.01 38.87
C ARG A 85 -15.90 -11.03 37.91
N ILE A 86 -16.64 -9.99 37.52
CA ILE A 86 -16.16 -8.88 36.67
C ILE A 86 -15.77 -7.63 37.50
N THR A 87 -14.75 -6.90 37.07
CA THR A 87 -14.49 -5.51 37.46
C THR A 87 -14.25 -4.64 36.23
N ALA A 88 -14.52 -3.34 36.36
CA ALA A 88 -14.34 -2.36 35.29
C ALA A 88 -13.74 -1.06 35.83
N GLU A 89 -12.75 -0.52 35.14
CA GLU A 89 -12.04 0.71 35.49
C GLU A 89 -11.96 1.61 34.25
N LEU A 90 -12.33 2.89 34.36
CA LEU A 90 -12.15 3.87 33.28
C LEU A 90 -10.79 4.57 33.46
N PRO A 91 -9.93 4.69 32.42
CA PRO A 91 -8.57 5.21 32.55
C PRO A 91 -8.52 6.76 32.56
N VAL A 92 -9.49 7.41 33.18
CA VAL A 92 -9.71 8.87 33.09
C VAL A 92 -9.75 9.52 34.47
N THR A 93 -9.09 10.67 34.60
CA THR A 93 -8.90 11.42 35.85
C THR A 93 -9.69 12.73 35.84
N GLY A 94 -10.98 12.66 35.53
CA GLY A 94 -11.88 13.80 35.48
C GLY A 94 -13.22 13.49 34.81
N ASP A 95 -14.05 14.52 34.68
CA ASP A 95 -15.31 14.45 33.95
C ASP A 95 -15.04 14.28 32.44
N LEU A 96 -15.82 13.45 31.76
CA LEU A 96 -15.66 13.14 30.34
C LEU A 96 -16.33 14.20 29.44
N VAL A 97 -15.92 14.28 28.18
CA VAL A 97 -16.60 15.13 27.17
C VAL A 97 -17.25 14.29 26.07
N ASN A 98 -18.30 14.81 25.44
CA ASN A 98 -19.01 14.12 24.35
C ASN A 98 -18.06 13.75 23.19
N GLY A 99 -18.17 12.54 22.63
CA GLY A 99 -17.34 12.05 21.54
C GLY A 99 -15.93 11.58 21.93
N GLN A 100 -15.51 11.75 23.19
CA GLN A 100 -14.20 11.32 23.70
C GLN A 100 -14.05 9.80 23.61
N GLU A 101 -12.97 9.33 22.98
CA GLU A 101 -12.53 7.93 23.02
C GLU A 101 -11.60 7.64 24.21
N PHE A 102 -11.69 6.42 24.76
CA PHE A 102 -10.77 5.84 25.74
C PHE A 102 -10.86 4.30 25.71
N GLN A 103 -10.06 3.60 26.52
CA GLN A 103 -10.11 2.14 26.66
C GLN A 103 -10.34 1.71 28.12
N PRO A 104 -11.58 1.41 28.55
CA PRO A 104 -11.82 0.85 29.87
C PRO A 104 -11.05 -0.46 30.06
N LYS A 105 -10.46 -0.65 31.24
CA LYS A 105 -9.88 -1.92 31.66
C LYS A 105 -11.00 -2.77 32.25
N ILE A 106 -11.37 -3.85 31.56
CA ILE A 106 -12.33 -4.84 32.03
C ILE A 106 -11.55 -6.06 32.50
N THR A 107 -11.74 -6.48 33.75
CA THR A 107 -11.09 -7.69 34.30
C THR A 107 -12.18 -8.71 34.61
N ILE A 108 -12.02 -9.95 34.15
CA ILE A 108 -12.93 -11.06 34.41
C ILE A 108 -12.12 -12.15 35.12
N THR A 109 -12.52 -12.54 36.32
CA THR A 109 -11.89 -13.59 37.13
C THR A 109 -12.86 -14.73 37.31
N ASN A 110 -12.42 -15.97 37.05
CA ASN A 110 -13.18 -17.15 37.44
C ASN A 110 -12.85 -17.50 38.90
N THR A 111 -13.69 -17.07 39.84
CA THR A 111 -13.61 -17.43 41.27
C THR A 111 -14.18 -18.81 41.58
N GLY A 112 -14.75 -19.49 40.57
CA GLY A 112 -15.34 -20.82 40.67
C GLY A 112 -14.34 -21.97 40.59
N LYS A 113 -14.88 -23.19 40.53
CA LYS A 113 -14.13 -24.44 40.43
C LYS A 113 -14.28 -25.13 39.07
N GLY A 114 -15.35 -24.81 38.36
CA GLY A 114 -15.58 -25.23 36.98
C GLY A 114 -14.86 -24.33 35.99
N VAL A 115 -14.53 -24.89 34.83
CA VAL A 115 -13.96 -24.14 33.70
C VAL A 115 -15.05 -23.29 33.08
N ALA A 116 -14.88 -21.96 33.07
CA ALA A 116 -15.81 -21.06 32.38
C ALA A 116 -15.58 -21.15 30.86
N ARG A 117 -16.65 -21.39 30.09
CA ARG A 117 -16.61 -21.63 28.63
C ARG A 117 -17.60 -20.72 27.92
N SER A 118 -17.36 -20.51 26.62
CA SER A 118 -18.19 -19.60 25.80
C SER A 118 -18.20 -18.17 26.36
N VAL A 119 -17.14 -17.77 27.07
CA VAL A 119 -17.11 -16.54 27.88
C VAL A 119 -17.16 -15.34 26.94
N ARG A 120 -18.18 -14.49 27.10
CA ARG A 120 -18.43 -13.29 26.30
C ARG A 120 -18.72 -12.10 27.21
N ALA A 121 -18.38 -10.89 26.76
CA ALA A 121 -18.64 -9.65 27.48
C ALA A 121 -19.44 -8.66 26.62
N LYS A 122 -20.23 -7.82 27.28
CA LYS A 122 -21.08 -6.80 26.64
C LYS A 122 -21.17 -5.52 27.46
N HIS A 123 -21.34 -4.40 26.77
CA HIS A 123 -21.90 -3.18 27.35
C HIS A 123 -23.43 -3.34 27.42
N VAL A 124 -24.01 -3.18 28.60
CA VAL A 124 -25.44 -3.42 28.88
C VAL A 124 -26.25 -2.13 28.83
N SER A 125 -25.74 -1.08 29.46
CA SER A 125 -26.44 0.19 29.64
C SER A 125 -25.45 1.30 29.96
N GLY A 126 -25.81 2.53 29.60
CA GLY A 126 -24.98 3.72 29.77
C GLY A 126 -24.72 4.46 28.45
N SER A 127 -24.05 5.60 28.56
CA SER A 127 -23.89 6.56 27.46
C SER A 127 -22.64 6.30 26.61
N LEU A 128 -22.18 5.05 26.50
CA LEU A 128 -20.99 4.68 25.73
C LEU A 128 -21.35 3.87 24.46
N SER A 129 -20.70 4.19 23.34
CA SER A 129 -20.37 3.17 22.34
C SER A 129 -19.25 2.30 22.91
N VAL A 130 -19.33 0.97 22.83
CA VAL A 130 -18.22 0.09 23.23
C VAL A 130 -18.01 -1.01 22.20
N TYR A 131 -16.79 -1.12 21.67
CA TYR A 131 -16.44 -1.90 20.48
C TYR A 131 -15.01 -2.45 20.58
N GLY A 132 -14.67 -3.47 19.78
CA GLY A 132 -13.36 -4.13 19.84
C GLY A 132 -13.22 -5.05 21.07
N TRP A 133 -14.23 -5.87 21.33
CA TRP A 133 -14.23 -6.87 22.41
C TRP A 133 -13.34 -8.10 22.13
N ASN A 134 -12.89 -8.27 20.89
CA ASN A 134 -11.99 -9.33 20.43
C ASN A 134 -12.52 -10.73 20.80
N GLU A 135 -11.74 -11.55 21.52
CA GLU A 135 -12.12 -12.89 21.99
C GLU A 135 -13.34 -12.95 22.93
N LEU A 136 -13.75 -11.80 23.48
CA LEU A 136 -14.95 -11.65 24.32
C LEU A 136 -16.17 -11.14 23.55
N ASP A 137 -16.13 -11.05 22.21
CA ASP A 137 -17.21 -10.46 21.42
C ASP A 137 -18.60 -11.06 21.75
N PRO A 138 -19.62 -10.22 22.01
CA PRO A 138 -20.95 -10.69 22.46
C PRO A 138 -21.70 -11.57 21.45
N PHE A 139 -21.28 -11.60 20.18
CA PHE A 139 -21.83 -12.45 19.13
C PHE A 139 -20.81 -13.48 18.60
N GLY A 140 -19.58 -13.45 19.12
CA GLY A 140 -18.52 -14.40 18.78
C GLY A 140 -18.64 -15.76 19.49
N PRO A 141 -17.69 -16.68 19.26
CA PRO A 141 -17.65 -17.98 19.94
C PRO A 141 -17.46 -17.84 21.46
N GLY A 142 -16.86 -16.72 21.91
CA GLY A 142 -16.39 -16.53 23.28
C GLY A 142 -15.06 -17.26 23.54
N THR A 143 -14.53 -17.05 24.74
CA THR A 143 -13.24 -17.61 25.20
C THR A 143 -13.43 -18.60 26.36
N THR A 144 -12.34 -19.10 26.94
CA THR A 144 -12.33 -20.01 28.08
C THR A 144 -11.49 -19.40 29.21
N ILE A 145 -11.99 -19.45 30.46
CA ILE A 145 -11.27 -18.99 31.65
C ILE A 145 -11.23 -20.13 32.69
N GLU A 146 -10.04 -20.67 32.91
CA GLU A 146 -9.79 -21.75 33.87
C GLU A 146 -10.05 -21.31 35.33
N PRO A 147 -10.31 -22.24 36.26
CA PRO A 147 -10.53 -21.94 37.67
C PRO A 147 -9.39 -21.12 38.29
N GLY A 148 -9.72 -20.01 38.95
CA GLY A 148 -8.76 -19.07 39.52
C GLY A 148 -8.04 -18.16 38.53
N ALA A 149 -8.19 -18.38 37.21
CA ALA A 149 -7.57 -17.53 36.19
C ALA A 149 -8.31 -16.19 36.03
N SER A 150 -7.65 -15.23 35.39
CA SER A 150 -8.23 -13.92 35.07
C SER A 150 -7.84 -13.45 33.68
N LEU A 151 -8.79 -12.88 32.95
CA LEU A 151 -8.61 -12.24 31.66
C LEU A 151 -8.78 -10.72 31.81
N THR A 152 -7.92 -9.93 31.15
CA THR A 152 -8.03 -8.46 31.11
C THR A 152 -8.23 -7.99 29.68
N ALA A 153 -9.38 -7.37 29.40
CA ALA A 153 -9.71 -6.80 28.10
C ALA A 153 -9.66 -5.26 28.12
N ARG A 154 -9.41 -4.68 26.95
CA ARG A 154 -9.34 -3.23 26.72
C ARG A 154 -10.11 -2.85 25.45
N PRO A 155 -11.45 -3.04 25.42
CA PRO A 155 -12.26 -2.57 24.29
C PRO A 155 -12.14 -1.05 24.17
N ARG A 156 -12.42 -0.50 22.99
CA ARG A 156 -12.60 0.94 22.81
C ARG A 156 -13.97 1.35 23.34
N ALA A 157 -14.03 2.47 24.03
CA ALA A 157 -15.26 3.13 24.41
C ALA A 157 -15.26 4.59 23.92
N GLN A 158 -16.42 5.07 23.48
CA GLN A 158 -16.63 6.46 23.08
C GLN A 158 -17.89 7.02 23.76
N VAL A 159 -17.81 8.23 24.32
CA VAL A 159 -18.96 8.92 24.89
C VAL A 159 -19.96 9.31 23.79
N ARG A 160 -21.22 8.88 23.94
CA ARG A 160 -22.34 9.28 23.07
C ARG A 160 -23.00 10.56 23.56
N TRP A 161 -23.56 11.29 22.60
CA TRP A 161 -24.32 12.52 22.86
C TRP A 161 -25.55 12.24 23.74
N GLN A 162 -25.56 12.82 24.95
CA GLN A 162 -26.67 12.83 25.89
C GLN A 162 -26.63 14.10 26.75
N GLU A 163 -27.76 14.45 27.35
CA GLU A 163 -27.98 15.73 28.06
C GLU A 163 -27.75 15.62 29.59
N ASN A 164 -27.31 14.46 30.09
CA ASN A 164 -27.30 14.11 31.52
C ASN A 164 -25.90 14.14 32.14
N ASN A 165 -25.67 15.03 33.11
CA ASN A 165 -24.34 15.27 33.71
C ASN A 165 -23.78 14.09 34.55
N ASN A 166 -24.64 13.27 35.14
CA ASN A 166 -24.24 12.06 35.89
C ASN A 166 -24.62 10.82 35.09
N THR A 167 -23.70 9.86 34.96
CA THR A 167 -23.90 8.68 34.13
C THR A 167 -23.33 7.43 34.81
N SER A 168 -23.97 6.29 34.59
CA SER A 168 -23.38 4.97 34.85
C SER A 168 -23.20 4.21 33.54
N THR A 169 -22.14 3.40 33.46
CA THR A 169 -21.98 2.35 32.46
C THR A 169 -21.98 1.00 33.16
N THR A 170 -22.75 0.05 32.65
CA THR A 170 -22.74 -1.34 33.13
C THR A 170 -22.16 -2.25 32.07
N PHE A 171 -21.09 -2.95 32.42
CA PHE A 171 -20.54 -4.06 31.66
C PHE A 171 -21.01 -5.36 32.28
N ALA A 172 -21.30 -6.38 31.47
CA ALA A 172 -21.59 -7.72 31.96
C ALA A 172 -20.83 -8.78 31.19
N VAL A 173 -20.53 -9.89 31.86
CA VAL A 173 -19.98 -11.12 31.28
C VAL A 173 -21.04 -12.23 31.31
N THR A 174 -20.87 -13.26 30.47
CA THR A 174 -21.71 -14.47 30.45
C THR A 174 -20.86 -15.70 30.15
N THR A 175 -21.08 -16.79 30.89
CA THR A 175 -20.60 -18.16 30.62
C THR A 175 -21.76 -19.14 30.71
N ASP A 176 -21.58 -20.35 30.18
CA ASP A 176 -22.52 -21.45 30.40
C ASP A 176 -22.34 -22.03 31.82
N ASN A 177 -23.44 -22.47 32.46
CA ASN A 177 -23.50 -23.09 33.79
C ASN A 177 -22.88 -22.27 34.95
N GLU A 178 -23.03 -20.94 34.89
CA GLU A 178 -22.58 -19.95 35.88
C GLU A 178 -23.23 -20.12 37.27
N ALA A 179 -22.43 -20.02 38.34
CA ALA A 179 -22.87 -20.22 39.73
C ALA A 179 -23.48 -18.97 40.41
N THR A 180 -23.02 -17.75 40.09
CA THR A 180 -23.50 -16.51 40.74
C THR A 180 -23.82 -15.40 39.72
N PRO A 181 -24.90 -15.52 38.93
CA PRO A 181 -25.24 -14.56 37.86
C PRO A 181 -25.30 -13.08 38.28
N GLU A 182 -25.48 -12.78 39.56
CA GLU A 182 -25.52 -11.43 40.13
C GLU A 182 -24.15 -10.74 40.17
N ASN A 183 -23.03 -11.49 40.26
CA ASN A 183 -21.67 -10.92 40.31
C ASN A 183 -21.07 -10.65 38.91
N ASN A 184 -21.77 -11.07 37.85
CA ASN A 184 -21.37 -10.98 36.45
C ASN A 184 -21.54 -9.58 35.84
N ALA A 185 -21.91 -8.56 36.63
CA ALA A 185 -22.09 -7.18 36.19
C ALA A 185 -21.24 -6.17 36.98
N ALA A 186 -20.41 -5.39 36.27
CA ALA A 186 -19.64 -4.28 36.82
C ALA A 186 -20.24 -2.95 36.35
N THR A 187 -20.72 -2.15 37.30
CA THR A 187 -21.23 -0.79 37.02
C THR A 187 -20.24 0.27 37.50
N VAL A 188 -19.88 1.19 36.62
CA VAL A 188 -18.98 2.31 36.91
C VAL A 188 -19.72 3.63 36.70
N THR A 189 -19.63 4.54 37.67
CA THR A 189 -20.19 5.89 37.57
C THR A 189 -19.12 6.88 37.08
N TYR A 190 -19.57 7.87 36.31
CA TYR A 190 -18.77 8.96 35.78
C TYR A 190 -19.65 10.19 35.53
N ARG A 191 -19.03 11.28 35.11
CA ARG A 191 -19.71 12.50 34.69
C ARG A 191 -19.41 12.82 33.24
N ILE A 192 -20.34 13.52 32.61
CA ILE A 192 -20.16 14.12 31.30
C ILE A 192 -20.31 15.64 31.45
N VAL A 193 -19.34 16.40 30.94
CA VAL A 193 -19.44 17.86 30.84
C VAL A 193 -20.54 18.20 29.83
N PRO A 194 -21.60 18.93 30.21
CA PRO A 194 -22.72 19.18 29.31
C PRO A 194 -22.32 20.06 28.13
N PRO A 195 -22.82 19.82 26.90
CA PRO A 195 -22.50 20.63 25.71
C PRO A 195 -22.90 22.13 25.80
N SER A 196 -23.68 22.51 26.81
CA SER A 196 -23.95 23.91 27.16
C SER A 196 -22.72 24.64 27.71
N THR A 197 -21.83 23.94 28.43
CA THR A 197 -20.49 24.42 28.79
C THR A 197 -19.74 24.82 27.53
N LYS A 198 -19.03 25.96 27.59
CA LYS A 198 -18.19 26.47 26.50
C LYS A 198 -16.73 26.52 26.91
N GLY A 199 -15.86 26.25 25.95
CA GLY A 199 -14.42 26.43 26.06
C GLY A 199 -13.83 26.80 24.70
N ASP A 200 -12.52 27.01 24.69
CA ASP A 200 -11.79 27.50 23.51
C ASP A 200 -10.72 26.50 23.11
N ILE A 201 -10.55 26.26 21.80
CA ILE A 201 -9.37 25.60 21.27
C ILE A 201 -8.37 26.68 20.86
N ALA A 202 -7.13 26.57 21.30
CA ALA A 202 -6.05 27.45 20.84
C ALA A 202 -4.69 26.75 20.91
N GLY A 203 -3.73 27.26 20.13
CA GLY A 203 -2.38 26.73 20.12
C GLY A 203 -1.46 27.44 19.15
N VAL A 204 -0.30 26.84 18.94
CA VAL A 204 0.74 27.27 18.00
C VAL A 204 1.04 26.15 17.01
N LEU A 205 1.17 26.49 15.73
CA LEU A 205 1.81 25.66 14.71
C LEU A 205 3.21 26.22 14.41
N TYR A 206 4.23 25.36 14.45
CA TYR A 206 5.60 25.69 14.06
C TYR A 206 6.21 24.56 13.22
N GLY A 207 7.15 24.90 12.34
CA GLY A 207 7.87 23.96 11.49
C GLY A 207 9.27 23.74 12.02
N ASP A 208 9.49 22.60 12.69
CA ASP A 208 10.79 22.18 13.21
C ASP A 208 11.74 21.91 12.03
N ARG A 209 12.57 22.90 11.72
CA ARG A 209 13.45 22.90 10.55
C ARG A 209 14.77 22.17 10.85
N ASN A 210 15.11 22.00 12.12
CA ASN A 210 16.41 21.49 12.54
C ASN A 210 16.37 20.07 13.13
N GLY A 211 15.18 19.61 13.54
CA GLY A 211 14.85 18.27 14.01
C GLY A 211 15.03 18.07 15.51
N ASN A 212 14.83 19.10 16.34
CA ASN A 212 15.08 19.06 17.79
C ASN A 212 13.81 18.88 18.66
N GLY A 213 12.62 19.01 18.09
CA GLY A 213 11.33 18.93 18.78
C GLY A 213 10.97 20.11 19.68
N GLN A 214 11.66 21.24 19.56
CA GLN A 214 11.43 22.49 20.28
C GLN A 214 11.06 23.58 19.28
N ARG A 215 10.26 24.57 19.71
CA ARG A 215 9.94 25.74 18.88
C ARG A 215 11.00 26.81 19.07
N GLU A 216 11.75 27.12 18.02
CA GLU A 216 12.55 28.33 17.95
C GLU A 216 11.82 29.51 17.26
N ALA A 217 12.39 30.71 17.39
CA ALA A 217 11.91 31.90 16.68
C ALA A 217 12.38 31.87 15.21
N GLY A 218 11.47 32.10 14.25
CA GLY A 218 11.71 31.90 12.82
C GLY A 218 11.21 30.55 12.28
N GLU A 219 10.50 29.79 13.11
CA GLU A 219 9.85 28.52 12.74
C GLU A 219 8.30 28.64 12.71
N GLU A 220 7.75 29.81 13.01
CA GLU A 220 6.31 30.07 13.01
C GLU A 220 5.67 29.94 11.62
N LEU A 221 4.83 28.91 11.44
CA LEU A 221 4.10 28.71 10.19
C LEU A 221 2.88 29.63 10.15
N THR A 222 3.04 30.77 9.47
CA THR A 222 2.04 31.86 9.35
C THR A 222 1.05 31.61 8.20
N GLY A 223 -0.22 32.00 8.38
CA GLY A 223 -1.24 31.99 7.34
C GLY A 223 -1.78 30.59 6.96
N ILE A 224 -1.34 29.53 7.63
CA ILE A 224 -1.73 28.14 7.37
C ILE A 224 -3.22 27.97 7.66
N LYS A 225 -3.96 27.28 6.78
CA LYS A 225 -5.36 26.95 7.02
C LYS A 225 -5.47 25.96 8.19
N VAL A 226 -6.26 26.33 9.19
CA VAL A 226 -6.61 25.45 10.33
C VAL A 226 -8.10 25.17 10.26
N THR A 227 -8.50 23.92 10.42
CA THR A 227 -9.89 23.51 10.60
C THR A 227 -10.08 22.88 11.97
N THR A 228 -11.28 22.98 12.55
CA THR A 228 -11.68 22.18 13.70
C THR A 228 -13.08 21.60 13.45
N SER A 229 -13.28 20.35 13.85
CA SER A 229 -14.54 19.63 13.66
C SER A 229 -14.91 18.80 14.88
N ALA A 230 -16.16 18.88 15.33
CA ALA A 230 -16.66 18.03 16.40
C ALA A 230 -16.78 16.57 15.93
N GLY A 231 -16.60 15.60 16.83
CA GLY A 231 -16.85 14.18 16.54
C GLY A 231 -18.28 13.96 16.01
N GLY A 232 -18.40 13.52 14.75
CA GLY A 232 -19.66 13.43 14.01
C GLY A 232 -19.88 14.51 12.94
N GLY A 233 -18.97 15.49 12.82
CA GLY A 233 -18.86 16.43 11.70
C GLY A 233 -19.86 17.58 11.66
N ILE A 234 -20.78 17.67 12.63
CA ILE A 234 -21.91 18.63 12.66
C ILE A 234 -21.53 20.07 13.03
N GLU A 235 -20.42 20.28 13.74
CA GLU A 235 -19.82 21.60 13.93
C GLU A 235 -18.47 21.60 13.22
N GLN A 236 -18.29 22.56 12.32
CA GLN A 236 -17.08 22.81 11.53
C GLN A 236 -16.73 24.28 11.68
N ARG A 237 -15.46 24.60 11.95
CA ARG A 237 -14.95 25.97 11.88
C ARG A 237 -13.59 25.98 11.18
N GLU A 238 -13.30 27.06 10.47
CA GLU A 238 -11.99 27.28 9.85
C GLU A 238 -11.41 28.64 10.23
N GLY A 239 -10.08 28.73 10.19
CA GLY A 239 -9.29 29.91 10.50
C GLY A 239 -7.92 29.82 9.85
N ARG A 240 -7.04 30.78 10.16
CA ARG A 240 -5.63 30.74 9.75
C ARG A 240 -4.71 31.06 10.92
N THR A 241 -3.48 30.55 10.87
CA THR A 241 -2.44 30.90 11.85
C THR A 241 -2.00 32.35 11.68
N ASP A 242 -1.75 33.04 12.80
CA ASP A 242 -1.23 34.41 12.80
C ASP A 242 0.29 34.46 12.52
N ALA A 243 0.85 35.68 12.52
CA ALA A 243 2.27 35.95 12.28
C ALA A 243 3.24 35.36 13.34
N ALA A 244 2.72 34.73 14.39
CA ALA A 244 3.48 34.00 15.39
C ALA A 244 3.06 32.51 15.48
N GLY A 245 2.43 32.00 14.42
CA GLY A 245 1.96 30.62 14.29
C GLY A 245 0.70 30.29 15.10
N ARG A 246 0.08 31.26 15.79
CA ARG A 246 -1.03 31.00 16.71
C ARG A 246 -2.35 30.83 15.97
N PHE A 247 -3.19 29.92 16.45
CA PHE A 247 -4.58 29.75 16.01
C PHE A 247 -5.51 29.68 17.22
N SER A 248 -6.79 30.05 17.03
CA SER A 248 -7.81 29.88 18.06
C SER A 248 -9.23 29.76 17.49
N PHE A 249 -10.10 29.08 18.24
CA PHE A 249 -11.52 28.89 17.98
C PHE A 249 -12.26 29.02 19.33
N THR A 250 -13.04 30.08 19.51
CA THR A 250 -13.63 30.44 20.82
C THR A 250 -15.10 30.06 20.95
N GLY A 251 -15.56 29.80 22.17
CA GLY A 251 -16.97 29.48 22.45
C GLY A 251 -17.45 28.19 21.77
N LEU A 252 -16.61 27.15 21.77
CA LEU A 252 -16.97 25.80 21.34
C LEU A 252 -17.78 25.09 22.45
N PRO A 253 -18.87 24.37 22.13
CA PRO A 253 -19.46 23.36 23.00
C PRO A 253 -18.43 22.41 23.64
N ALA A 254 -18.71 21.91 24.84
CA ALA A 254 -17.91 20.85 25.42
C ALA A 254 -18.02 19.55 24.60
N GLY A 255 -16.88 18.96 24.23
CA GLY A 255 -16.79 17.82 23.34
C GLY A 255 -15.37 17.50 22.85
N ALA A 256 -15.22 16.39 22.15
CA ALA A 256 -14.01 16.01 21.44
C ALA A 256 -14.03 16.56 20.00
N TYR A 257 -12.95 17.25 19.64
CA TYR A 257 -12.75 17.89 18.34
C TYR A 257 -11.49 17.36 17.65
N TRP A 258 -11.52 17.26 16.32
CA TRP A 258 -10.35 17.07 15.49
C TRP A 258 -9.91 18.41 14.90
N VAL A 259 -8.68 18.82 15.20
CA VAL A 259 -8.02 20.01 14.62
C VAL A 259 -7.10 19.55 13.48
N GLY A 260 -7.34 20.07 12.28
CA GLY A 260 -6.63 19.69 11.05
C GLY A 260 -5.94 20.87 10.38
N PHE A 261 -4.91 20.57 9.59
CA PHE A 261 -4.12 21.55 8.84
C PHE A 261 -4.01 21.08 7.38
N PRO A 262 -5.07 21.22 6.56
CA PRO A 262 -5.17 20.57 5.25
C PRO A 262 -4.27 21.17 4.16
N GLU A 263 -3.68 22.34 4.40
CA GLU A 263 -2.88 23.10 3.43
C GLU A 263 -1.53 23.49 4.05
N LEU A 264 -0.56 22.56 4.05
CA LEU A 264 0.81 22.81 4.48
C LEU A 264 1.72 23.10 3.24
N PRO A 265 2.39 24.26 3.16
CA PRO A 265 3.32 24.58 2.08
C PRO A 265 4.64 23.82 2.24
N ASP A 266 5.53 23.94 1.24
CA ASP A 266 6.93 23.49 1.27
C ASP A 266 7.20 22.03 1.66
N GLY A 267 6.16 21.18 1.67
CA GLY A 267 6.23 19.77 2.07
C GLY A 267 6.17 19.52 3.58
N TRP A 268 5.84 20.52 4.41
CA TRP A 268 5.71 20.35 5.87
C TRP A 268 4.64 19.32 6.25
N GLU A 269 4.89 18.53 7.30
CA GLU A 269 4.00 17.43 7.71
C GLU A 269 3.72 17.37 9.21
N ILE A 270 2.54 16.93 9.63
CA ILE A 270 2.19 16.79 11.05
C ILE A 270 2.07 15.31 11.41
N GLY A 271 2.93 14.84 12.31
CA GLY A 271 2.88 13.48 12.85
C GLY A 271 1.53 13.14 13.48
N GLY A 272 0.94 12.03 13.05
CA GLY A 272 -0.40 11.59 13.48
C GLY A 272 -1.57 12.32 12.81
N GLY A 273 -1.33 13.32 11.97
CA GLY A 273 -2.37 14.04 11.23
C GLY A 273 -3.23 14.94 12.13
N ASN A 274 -4.55 14.71 12.14
CA ASN A 274 -5.49 15.53 12.88
C ASN A 274 -5.30 15.38 14.41
N GLN A 275 -5.13 16.52 15.09
CA GLN A 275 -4.94 16.56 16.53
C GLN A 275 -6.28 16.42 17.24
N THR A 276 -6.42 15.43 18.13
CA THR A 276 -7.64 15.25 18.92
C THR A 276 -7.59 16.12 20.18
N VAL A 277 -8.56 17.00 20.36
CA VAL A 277 -8.63 17.98 21.45
C VAL A 277 -9.91 17.79 22.24
N LEU A 278 -9.82 17.79 23.57
CA LEU A 278 -10.98 17.73 24.46
C LEU A 278 -11.29 19.14 24.99
N VAL A 279 -12.45 19.66 24.63
CA VAL A 279 -12.99 20.93 25.17
C VAL A 279 -13.88 20.57 26.35
N ASP A 280 -13.41 20.85 27.56
CA ASP A 280 -14.09 20.57 28.84
C ASP A 280 -14.54 21.86 29.57
N GLY A 281 -14.37 23.03 28.94
CA GLY A 281 -14.56 24.35 29.56
C GLY A 281 -13.34 24.87 30.32
N THR A 282 -12.21 24.17 30.31
CA THR A 282 -10.95 24.61 30.91
C THR A 282 -9.91 25.03 29.86
N GLU A 283 -8.86 25.73 30.29
CA GLU A 283 -7.71 26.10 29.45
C GLU A 283 -6.82 24.93 28.99
N ARG A 284 -7.24 23.66 29.15
CA ARG A 284 -6.47 22.51 28.63
C ARG A 284 -6.43 22.51 27.11
N SER A 285 -7.51 22.94 26.47
CA SER A 285 -7.66 23.00 25.01
C SER A 285 -7.03 24.25 24.38
N THR A 286 -6.54 25.22 25.17
CA THR A 286 -5.91 26.46 24.68
C THR A 286 -4.38 26.41 24.57
N LYS A 287 -3.78 25.25 24.83
CA LYS A 287 -2.32 25.08 24.99
C LYS A 287 -1.74 24.04 24.02
N LEU A 288 -2.33 23.91 22.83
CA LEU A 288 -1.78 23.05 21.77
C LEU A 288 -0.43 23.58 21.29
N LEU A 289 0.55 22.68 21.16
CA LEU A 289 1.81 22.93 20.48
C LEU A 289 1.96 21.90 19.35
N VAL A 290 1.60 22.29 18.13
CA VAL A 290 1.60 21.43 16.96
C VAL A 290 2.92 21.64 16.22
N ARG A 291 3.73 20.57 16.17
CA ARG A 291 4.95 20.53 15.37
C ARG A 291 4.61 20.04 13.97
N ALA A 292 5.10 20.75 12.96
CA ALA A 292 5.28 20.22 11.62
C ALA A 292 6.75 19.84 11.42
N ASP A 293 7.00 18.65 10.92
CA ASP A 293 8.31 18.10 10.58
C ASP A 293 8.63 18.34 9.10
N ARG A 294 9.92 18.46 8.76
CA ARG A 294 10.36 18.36 7.35
C ARG A 294 10.16 16.93 6.84
N PRO A 295 9.71 16.72 5.58
CA PRO A 295 9.42 15.41 5.07
C PRO A 295 10.72 14.63 4.83
N GLU A 296 10.70 13.32 5.01
CA GLU A 296 11.86 12.46 4.77
C GLU A 296 12.29 12.47 3.29
N THR A 297 11.36 12.78 2.38
CA THR A 297 11.65 13.09 0.97
C THR A 297 12.61 14.26 0.74
N ASP A 298 12.90 15.13 1.73
CA ASP A 298 13.98 16.13 1.62
C ASP A 298 15.36 15.45 1.61
N VAL A 299 15.56 14.48 2.52
CA VAL A 299 16.87 13.88 2.84
C VAL A 299 17.08 12.49 2.25
N LEU A 300 16.01 11.79 1.89
CA LEU A 300 16.02 10.47 1.28
C LEU A 300 15.32 10.55 -0.09
N ALA A 301 15.81 9.79 -1.06
CA ALA A 301 15.11 9.50 -2.30
C ALA A 301 15.10 7.98 -2.53
N ALA A 302 13.99 7.47 -3.07
CA ALA A 302 13.83 6.07 -3.45
C ALA A 302 13.48 5.97 -4.94
N THR A 303 13.96 4.91 -5.59
CA THR A 303 13.58 4.56 -6.96
C THR A 303 13.51 3.04 -7.09
N MET A 304 12.53 2.53 -7.85
CA MET A 304 12.35 1.09 -8.07
C MET A 304 12.10 0.81 -9.55
N ALA A 305 12.72 -0.26 -10.05
CA ALA A 305 12.47 -0.78 -11.39
C ALA A 305 12.59 -2.31 -11.40
N PHE A 306 11.60 -3.02 -11.94
CA PHE A 306 11.77 -4.43 -12.26
C PHE A 306 12.94 -4.65 -13.24
N THR A 307 13.72 -5.71 -13.04
CA THR A 307 14.89 -6.02 -13.88
C THR A 307 14.56 -6.58 -15.27
N LYS A 308 13.30 -6.99 -15.48
CA LYS A 308 12.73 -7.40 -16.78
C LYS A 308 11.44 -6.63 -17.02
N LYS A 309 11.12 -6.37 -18.30
CA LYS A 309 9.79 -5.85 -18.68
C LYS A 309 8.65 -6.82 -18.36
N SER A 310 8.95 -8.12 -18.27
CA SER A 310 7.93 -9.15 -18.12
C SER A 310 8.45 -10.39 -17.36
N TYR A 311 7.55 -11.04 -16.63
CA TYR A 311 7.78 -12.26 -15.83
C TYR A 311 6.61 -13.23 -15.97
N ARG A 312 6.79 -14.49 -15.55
CA ARG A 312 5.73 -15.50 -15.47
C ARG A 312 5.18 -15.66 -14.06
N VAL A 313 3.96 -16.15 -13.92
CA VAL A 313 3.42 -16.61 -12.62
C VAL A 313 4.38 -17.62 -11.98
N GLY A 314 4.61 -17.48 -10.67
CA GLY A 314 5.54 -18.34 -9.92
C GLY A 314 7.03 -18.06 -10.13
N GLU A 315 7.40 -17.15 -11.04
CA GLU A 315 8.80 -16.75 -11.21
C GLU A 315 9.29 -15.94 -10.01
N GLN A 316 10.57 -16.08 -9.63
CA GLN A 316 11.22 -15.13 -8.72
C GLN A 316 11.54 -13.85 -9.51
N ALA A 317 10.62 -12.88 -9.45
CA ALA A 317 10.87 -11.55 -9.97
C ALA A 317 11.95 -10.85 -9.13
N GLN A 318 12.68 -9.92 -9.74
CA GLN A 318 13.72 -9.14 -9.09
C GLN A 318 13.50 -7.66 -9.36
N VAL A 319 13.60 -6.84 -8.33
CA VAL A 319 13.47 -5.39 -8.41
C VAL A 319 14.83 -4.77 -8.11
N ARG A 320 15.25 -3.80 -8.93
CA ARG A 320 16.31 -2.86 -8.60
C ARG A 320 15.71 -1.74 -7.77
N LEU A 321 15.97 -1.75 -6.47
CA LEU A 321 15.67 -0.66 -5.55
C LEU A 321 16.94 0.15 -5.35
N THR A 322 16.92 1.46 -5.59
CA THR A 322 18.02 2.35 -5.21
C THR A 322 17.52 3.39 -4.21
N LEU A 323 18.16 3.44 -3.05
CA LEU A 323 17.95 4.47 -2.03
C LEU A 323 19.15 5.43 -2.01
N THR A 324 18.87 6.72 -1.99
CA THR A 324 19.87 7.80 -2.00
C THR A 324 19.67 8.73 -0.81
N ASN A 325 20.67 8.79 0.07
CA ASN A 325 20.77 9.83 1.09
C ASN A 325 21.28 11.12 0.43
N LYS A 326 20.43 12.14 0.38
CA LYS A 326 20.71 13.48 -0.17
C LYS A 326 21.31 14.43 0.88
N SER A 327 21.38 14.03 2.14
CA SER A 327 21.81 14.89 3.25
C SER A 327 23.30 14.77 3.57
N ALA A 328 23.81 15.74 4.33
CA ALA A 328 25.14 15.74 4.92
C ALA A 328 25.26 14.89 6.22
N LYS A 329 24.17 14.24 6.67
CA LYS A 329 24.12 13.41 7.89
C LYS A 329 24.04 11.93 7.51
N THR A 330 24.53 11.03 8.37
CA THR A 330 24.24 9.60 8.25
C THR A 330 22.77 9.36 8.60
N LEU A 331 22.04 8.63 7.75
CA LEU A 331 20.67 8.20 8.04
C LEU A 331 20.72 6.75 8.51
N THR A 332 20.36 6.48 9.77
CA THR A 332 20.22 5.12 10.33
C THR A 332 18.77 4.68 10.30
N ASP A 333 18.52 3.38 10.53
CA ASP A 333 17.18 2.82 10.76
C ASP A 333 16.15 3.14 9.66
N ILE A 334 16.59 3.28 8.40
CA ILE A 334 15.69 3.38 7.25
C ILE A 334 15.03 2.02 7.08
N GLU A 335 13.72 1.96 7.28
CA GLU A 335 12.88 0.79 7.08
C GLU A 335 12.03 0.95 5.80
N SER A 336 11.32 -0.10 5.43
CA SER A 336 10.40 -0.12 4.29
C SER A 336 9.03 -0.67 4.69
N ALA A 337 7.96 0.04 4.34
CA ALA A 337 6.63 -0.56 4.28
C ALA A 337 6.25 -0.74 2.81
N CYS A 338 5.51 -1.80 2.49
CA CYS A 338 5.15 -2.18 1.12
C CYS A 338 3.69 -2.63 1.08
N ASN A 339 3.01 -2.43 -0.06
CA ASN A 339 1.60 -2.79 -0.23
C ASN A 339 0.65 -2.18 0.83
N ARG A 340 0.85 -0.91 1.24
CA ARG A 340 -0.03 -0.24 2.23
C ARG A 340 -1.50 -0.16 1.81
N SER A 341 -1.77 -0.06 0.51
CA SER A 341 -3.12 -0.10 -0.05
C SER A 341 -3.79 -1.48 0.05
N GLY A 342 -3.00 -2.55 0.14
CA GLY A 342 -3.48 -3.94 0.04
C GLY A 342 -3.95 -4.36 -1.35
N GLU A 343 -3.82 -3.49 -2.37
CA GLU A 343 -4.50 -3.62 -3.65
C GLU A 343 -3.67 -4.32 -4.73
N GLY A 344 -4.26 -5.36 -5.34
CA GLY A 344 -3.72 -6.01 -6.54
C GLY A 344 -2.50 -6.94 -6.32
N PRO A 345 -1.85 -7.36 -7.42
CA PRO A 345 -0.85 -8.43 -7.40
C PRO A 345 0.55 -7.90 -7.04
N HIS A 346 0.83 -7.78 -5.73
CA HIS A 346 2.15 -7.41 -5.23
C HIS A 346 3.16 -8.56 -5.25
N ILE A 347 4.41 -8.27 -5.62
CA ILE A 347 5.54 -9.20 -5.53
C ILE A 347 5.71 -9.75 -4.11
N GLY A 348 5.84 -11.08 -3.99
CA GLY A 348 6.01 -11.76 -2.70
C GLY A 348 4.79 -11.74 -1.75
N GLY A 349 3.70 -11.04 -2.09
CA GLY A 349 2.55 -10.85 -1.20
C GLY A 349 2.77 -9.74 -0.16
N HIS A 350 1.96 -9.73 0.89
CA HIS A 350 2.01 -8.69 1.95
C HIS A 350 3.30 -8.76 2.79
N GLU A 351 3.90 -9.93 2.94
CA GLU A 351 5.12 -10.17 3.74
C GLU A 351 6.43 -9.73 3.04
N TRP A 352 6.36 -9.12 1.86
CA TRP A 352 7.56 -8.83 1.06
C TRP A 352 8.33 -7.61 1.58
N GLN A 353 9.53 -7.87 2.14
CA GLN A 353 10.45 -6.84 2.61
C GLN A 353 11.62 -6.67 1.63
N PRO A 354 11.80 -5.50 0.99
CA PRO A 354 12.87 -5.27 0.03
C PRO A 354 14.24 -4.94 0.64
N LEU A 355 14.31 -4.66 1.95
CA LEU A 355 15.55 -4.29 2.65
C LEU A 355 16.19 -5.49 3.38
N PRO A 356 17.51 -5.71 3.24
CA PRO A 356 18.19 -6.83 3.90
C PRO A 356 18.20 -6.61 5.42
N GLY A 357 17.57 -7.52 6.17
CA GLY A 357 17.39 -7.38 7.63
C GLY A 357 16.34 -6.33 8.03
N GLY A 358 15.44 -5.94 7.13
CA GLY A 358 14.32 -5.02 7.38
C GLY A 358 14.70 -3.53 7.51
N LYS A 359 15.96 -3.22 7.87
CA LYS A 359 16.47 -1.86 8.06
C LYS A 359 17.82 -1.64 7.40
N VAL A 360 18.12 -0.40 7.03
CA VAL A 360 19.42 -0.02 6.48
C VAL A 360 19.93 1.35 6.96
N THR A 361 21.25 1.49 7.01
CA THR A 361 21.95 2.75 7.28
C THR A 361 22.68 3.23 6.03
N LEU A 362 22.52 4.50 5.66
CA LEU A 362 23.17 5.17 4.52
C LEU A 362 24.05 6.34 5.00
N ARG A 363 25.29 6.39 4.52
CA ARG A 363 26.26 7.49 4.78
C ARG A 363 25.83 8.78 4.06
N PRO A 364 26.35 9.97 4.43
CA PRO A 364 26.12 11.21 3.70
C PRO A 364 26.37 11.05 2.19
N GLY A 365 25.44 11.52 1.36
CA GLY A 365 25.51 11.39 -0.11
C GLY A 365 25.42 9.96 -0.68
N GLU A 366 25.25 8.92 0.15
CA GLU A 366 25.32 7.54 -0.32
C GLU A 366 24.08 7.15 -1.14
N SER A 367 24.32 6.65 -2.36
CA SER A 367 23.33 5.95 -3.18
C SER A 367 23.61 4.46 -3.18
N ARG A 368 22.78 3.66 -2.47
CA ARG A 368 22.93 2.20 -2.38
C ARG A 368 21.82 1.52 -3.18
N THR A 369 22.22 0.53 -3.99
CA THR A 369 21.29 -0.28 -4.78
C THR A 369 21.17 -1.68 -4.19
N PHE A 370 19.93 -2.14 -4.06
CA PHE A 370 19.51 -3.46 -3.60
C PHE A 370 18.84 -4.21 -4.76
N LEU A 371 18.90 -5.54 -4.71
CA LEU A 371 18.28 -6.41 -5.71
C LEU A 371 17.31 -7.44 -5.06
N PRO A 372 16.33 -6.99 -4.25
CA PRO A 372 15.36 -7.89 -3.63
C PRO A 372 14.60 -8.71 -4.68
N THR A 373 14.23 -9.92 -4.28
CA THR A 373 13.44 -10.85 -5.11
C THR A 373 12.16 -11.27 -4.40
N GLY A 374 11.19 -11.77 -5.15
CA GLY A 374 9.96 -12.33 -4.60
C GLY A 374 9.13 -13.03 -5.66
N LYS A 375 8.26 -13.95 -5.24
CA LYS A 375 7.42 -14.74 -6.14
C LYS A 375 6.41 -13.83 -6.85
N VAL A 376 6.25 -14.00 -8.17
CA VAL A 376 5.09 -13.48 -8.91
C VAL A 376 3.83 -14.24 -8.43
N PRO A 377 2.84 -13.56 -7.81
CA PRO A 377 1.66 -14.23 -7.28
C PRO A 377 0.73 -14.69 -8.41
N ASP A 378 -0.08 -15.69 -8.12
CA ASP A 378 -0.92 -16.34 -9.13
C ASP A 378 -2.03 -15.39 -9.63
N SER A 379 -2.46 -14.44 -8.79
CA SER A 379 -3.34 -13.32 -9.17
C SER A 379 -2.77 -12.42 -10.26
N ALA A 380 -1.44 -12.28 -10.37
CA ALA A 380 -0.80 -11.51 -11.44
C ALA A 380 -1.13 -12.09 -12.82
N GLY A 381 -1.25 -13.42 -12.91
CA GLY A 381 -1.65 -14.14 -14.12
C GLY A 381 -3.11 -13.94 -14.53
N LYS A 382 -3.94 -13.35 -13.67
CA LYS A 382 -5.35 -13.01 -13.95
C LYS A 382 -5.58 -11.54 -14.23
N ILE A 383 -4.56 -10.72 -13.98
CA ILE A 383 -4.62 -9.25 -14.01
C ILE A 383 -3.70 -8.67 -15.11
N GLY A 384 -2.64 -9.39 -15.47
CA GLY A 384 -1.73 -9.06 -16.59
C GLY A 384 -0.48 -8.28 -16.21
N TYR A 385 -0.31 -7.98 -14.92
CA TYR A 385 0.84 -7.26 -14.38
C TYR A 385 1.13 -7.68 -12.94
N ILE A 386 2.31 -7.28 -12.45
CA ILE A 386 2.77 -7.37 -11.06
C ILE A 386 3.25 -6.00 -10.59
N PHE A 387 2.95 -5.65 -9.34
CA PHE A 387 3.44 -4.43 -8.69
C PHE A 387 4.54 -4.68 -7.67
N ALA A 388 5.39 -3.67 -7.49
CA ALA A 388 6.18 -3.48 -6.29
C ALA A 388 6.12 -1.99 -5.94
N ALA A 389 5.38 -1.64 -4.89
CA ALA A 389 5.24 -0.27 -4.40
C ALA A 389 5.44 -0.23 -2.88
N CYS A 390 6.32 0.66 -2.43
CA CYS A 390 6.81 0.75 -1.07
C CYS A 390 7.18 2.20 -0.71
N ASP A 391 7.15 2.51 0.57
CA ASP A 391 7.61 3.77 1.17
C ASP A 391 8.77 3.52 2.14
N PHE A 392 9.76 4.40 2.08
CA PHE A 392 11.03 4.26 2.79
C PHE A 392 11.30 5.46 3.69
N GLY A 393 11.72 5.22 4.92
CA GLY A 393 12.09 6.29 5.85
C GLY A 393 12.58 5.76 7.19
N ARG A 394 13.03 6.66 8.07
CA ARG A 394 13.48 6.26 9.40
C ARG A 394 12.29 5.82 10.27
N VAL A 395 12.56 4.96 11.25
CA VAL A 395 11.61 4.61 12.31
C VAL A 395 11.03 5.90 12.92
N GLY A 396 9.70 6.00 12.96
CA GLY A 396 8.98 7.15 13.52
C GLY A 396 8.72 8.31 12.55
N THR A 397 9.23 8.26 11.30
CA THR A 397 8.80 9.18 10.25
C THR A 397 7.30 8.97 9.93
N PRO A 398 6.48 10.04 9.82
CA PRO A 398 5.09 9.96 9.36
C PRO A 398 4.95 9.30 7.99
N GLU A 399 3.79 8.68 7.70
CA GLU A 399 3.58 7.96 6.43
C GLU A 399 3.72 8.87 5.20
N SER A 400 3.10 10.05 5.25
CA SER A 400 3.01 11.03 4.15
C SER A 400 4.35 11.45 3.55
N GLY A 401 5.39 11.56 4.38
CA GLY A 401 6.66 12.19 4.00
C GLY A 401 7.76 11.21 3.69
N ARG A 402 7.48 9.90 3.75
CA ARG A 402 8.44 8.84 3.43
C ARG A 402 8.73 8.83 1.93
N ALA A 403 9.95 8.44 1.57
CA ALA A 403 10.36 8.38 0.18
C ALA A 403 9.67 7.20 -0.50
N GLU A 404 8.64 7.47 -1.31
CA GLU A 404 7.94 6.45 -2.09
C GLU A 404 8.76 5.97 -3.29
N ALA A 405 8.62 4.68 -3.63
CA ALA A 405 8.99 4.16 -4.94
C ALA A 405 8.02 3.05 -5.38
N ALA A 406 7.58 3.12 -6.64
CA ALA A 406 6.66 2.17 -7.23
C ALA A 406 7.11 1.74 -8.63
N THR A 407 6.86 0.48 -8.99
CA THR A 407 7.16 -0.07 -10.30
C THR A 407 6.20 -1.21 -10.67
N GLN A 408 6.01 -1.44 -11.96
CA GLN A 408 5.17 -2.50 -12.52
C GLN A 408 5.89 -3.26 -13.63
N ALA A 409 5.53 -4.53 -13.83
CA ALA A 409 5.97 -5.34 -14.96
C ALA A 409 4.83 -6.21 -15.52
N ARG A 410 4.90 -6.55 -16.81
CA ARG A 410 3.85 -7.31 -17.52
C ARG A 410 3.92 -8.80 -17.14
N VAL A 411 2.80 -9.38 -16.73
CA VAL A 411 2.68 -10.83 -16.47
C VAL A 411 1.72 -11.43 -17.50
N PRO A 412 2.23 -12.00 -18.62
CA PRO A 412 1.40 -12.71 -19.58
C PRO A 412 0.83 -13.95 -18.89
N GLY A 413 -0.49 -14.03 -18.80
CA GLY A 413 -1.18 -15.06 -18.04
C GLY A 413 -2.37 -15.64 -18.79
N GLU A 414 -3.50 -15.73 -18.08
CA GLU A 414 -4.77 -16.20 -18.60
C GLU A 414 -5.32 -15.31 -19.71
N LYS A 415 -6.42 -15.76 -20.31
CA LYS A 415 -7.24 -14.94 -21.19
C LYS A 415 -8.52 -14.53 -20.49
N GLY A 416 -8.92 -13.29 -20.71
CA GLY A 416 -10.11 -12.68 -20.12
C GLY A 416 -11.01 -12.04 -21.16
N SER A 417 -11.95 -11.25 -20.63
CA SER A 417 -12.84 -10.39 -21.41
C SER A 417 -12.88 -8.98 -20.80
N SER A 418 -13.19 -8.00 -21.63
CA SER A 418 -13.32 -6.59 -21.25
C SER A 418 -14.43 -5.95 -22.08
N TRP A 419 -15.22 -5.06 -21.49
CA TRP A 419 -16.30 -4.36 -22.19
C TRP A 419 -16.38 -2.91 -21.70
N GLY A 420 -16.92 -2.04 -22.54
CA GLY A 420 -17.11 -0.64 -22.17
C GLY A 420 -18.01 0.12 -23.12
N TYR A 421 -18.34 1.35 -22.75
CA TYR A 421 -19.13 2.27 -23.58
C TYR A 421 -18.22 3.31 -24.25
N VAL A 422 -18.43 3.55 -25.54
CA VAL A 422 -17.79 4.62 -26.31
C VAL A 422 -18.86 5.64 -26.69
N PHE A 423 -18.73 6.87 -26.20
CA PHE A 423 -19.77 7.89 -26.30
C PHE A 423 -19.19 9.28 -26.57
N HIS A 424 -20.01 10.13 -27.18
CA HIS A 424 -19.73 11.56 -27.31
C HIS A 424 -20.67 12.31 -26.36
N ASP A 425 -20.10 12.81 -25.27
CA ASP A 425 -20.79 13.60 -24.24
C ASP A 425 -21.34 14.90 -24.86
N LYS A 426 -22.66 15.02 -24.96
CA LYS A 426 -23.34 16.19 -25.53
C LYS A 426 -23.89 17.11 -24.45
N ASN A 427 -24.04 16.61 -23.23
CA ASN A 427 -24.71 17.32 -22.14
C ASN A 427 -23.76 17.82 -21.03
N GLY A 428 -22.51 17.35 -21.04
CA GLY A 428 -21.41 17.81 -20.19
C GLY A 428 -21.37 17.16 -18.81
N ASN A 429 -21.77 15.89 -18.68
CA ASN A 429 -21.89 15.20 -17.39
C ASN A 429 -20.88 14.06 -17.14
N ASP A 430 -19.98 13.82 -18.09
CA ASP A 430 -18.96 12.77 -18.08
C ASP A 430 -19.51 11.31 -18.02
N ARG A 431 -20.73 11.04 -18.54
CA ARG A 431 -21.36 9.71 -18.54
C ARG A 431 -22.05 9.39 -19.87
N PRO A 432 -22.09 8.10 -20.28
CA PRO A 432 -22.84 7.68 -21.45
C PRO A 432 -24.35 7.69 -21.19
N ASP A 433 -25.06 8.67 -21.75
CA ASP A 433 -26.53 8.75 -21.73
C ASP A 433 -27.19 8.21 -23.02
N ASP A 434 -28.51 8.04 -22.97
CA ASP A 434 -29.34 7.57 -24.09
C ASP A 434 -29.15 8.44 -25.34
N GLY A 435 -28.65 7.83 -26.42
CA GLY A 435 -28.37 8.51 -27.68
C GLY A 435 -27.01 9.22 -27.76
N GLU A 436 -26.14 9.12 -26.76
CA GLU A 436 -24.75 9.60 -26.80
C GLU A 436 -23.73 8.53 -27.23
N GLY A 437 -24.07 7.25 -27.04
CA GLY A 437 -23.27 6.11 -27.51
C GLY A 437 -23.04 6.11 -29.02
N LEU A 438 -21.79 5.86 -29.42
CA LEU A 438 -21.41 5.81 -30.84
C LEU A 438 -21.69 4.44 -31.45
N VAL A 439 -22.63 4.36 -32.38
CA VAL A 439 -23.05 3.10 -33.02
C VAL A 439 -22.18 2.78 -34.25
N ASN A 440 -21.87 1.49 -34.47
CA ASN A 440 -21.12 0.97 -35.63
C ASN A 440 -19.68 1.53 -35.80
N VAL A 441 -19.04 1.98 -34.71
CA VAL A 441 -17.66 2.46 -34.71
C VAL A 441 -16.70 1.31 -34.38
N LYS A 442 -15.66 1.13 -35.20
CA LYS A 442 -14.65 0.11 -34.97
C LYS A 442 -13.62 0.58 -33.94
N ILE A 443 -13.33 -0.29 -32.97
CA ILE A 443 -12.40 -0.06 -31.88
C ILE A 443 -11.31 -1.14 -31.92
N GLY A 444 -10.06 -0.72 -32.00
CA GLY A 444 -8.87 -1.58 -31.92
C GLY A 444 -8.23 -1.56 -30.53
N LEU A 445 -7.67 -2.70 -30.10
CA LEU A 445 -6.78 -2.74 -28.93
C LEU A 445 -5.33 -2.89 -29.36
N ILE A 446 -4.50 -1.93 -28.96
CA ILE A 446 -3.07 -1.87 -29.25
C ILE A 446 -2.27 -2.26 -28.01
N ASP A 447 -1.43 -3.28 -28.13
CA ASP A 447 -0.48 -3.66 -27.07
C ASP A 447 0.55 -2.52 -26.88
N PRO A 448 0.75 -2.00 -25.65
CA PRO A 448 1.55 -0.80 -25.45
C PRO A 448 3.05 -1.03 -25.65
N ASP A 449 3.57 -2.22 -25.35
CA ASP A 449 4.99 -2.57 -25.47
C ASP A 449 5.44 -2.78 -26.92
N SER A 450 4.61 -3.47 -27.72
CA SER A 450 4.93 -3.85 -29.11
C SER A 450 4.35 -2.90 -30.15
N GLY A 451 3.38 -2.06 -29.78
CA GLY A 451 2.66 -1.19 -30.71
C GLY A 451 1.73 -1.94 -31.69
N ARG A 452 1.60 -3.27 -31.57
CA ARG A 452 0.77 -4.08 -32.45
C ARG A 452 -0.69 -4.03 -32.06
N GLN A 453 -1.58 -3.99 -33.04
CA GLN A 453 -2.99 -4.31 -32.83
C GLN A 453 -3.13 -5.80 -32.48
N VAL A 454 -3.90 -6.08 -31.43
CA VAL A 454 -4.16 -7.43 -30.90
C VAL A 454 -5.54 -7.94 -31.34
N THR A 455 -6.53 -7.05 -31.45
CA THR A 455 -7.90 -7.36 -31.85
C THR A 455 -8.63 -6.08 -32.29
N THR A 456 -9.78 -6.25 -32.93
CA THR A 456 -10.78 -5.19 -33.18
C THR A 456 -12.18 -5.69 -32.86
N ALA A 457 -13.03 -4.82 -32.33
CA ALA A 457 -14.46 -5.02 -32.19
C ALA A 457 -15.21 -3.80 -32.75
N VAL A 458 -16.54 -3.87 -32.81
CA VAL A 458 -17.42 -2.78 -33.27
C VAL A 458 -18.44 -2.47 -32.18
N THR A 459 -18.77 -1.19 -31.99
CA THR A 459 -19.77 -0.75 -31.02
C THR A 459 -21.20 -1.05 -31.47
N ASP A 460 -22.05 -1.46 -30.53
CA ASP A 460 -23.46 -1.76 -30.78
C ASP A 460 -24.37 -0.51 -30.76
N GLY A 461 -25.69 -0.73 -30.81
CA GLY A 461 -26.71 0.33 -30.80
C GLY A 461 -26.73 1.23 -29.55
N THR A 462 -26.00 0.88 -28.49
CA THR A 462 -25.83 1.66 -27.25
C THR A 462 -24.44 2.29 -27.14
N GLY A 463 -23.57 2.10 -28.13
CA GLY A 463 -22.15 2.44 -28.05
C GLY A 463 -21.32 1.46 -27.21
N ARG A 464 -21.89 0.33 -26.77
CA ARG A 464 -21.14 -0.69 -26.03
C ARG A 464 -20.25 -1.50 -26.98
N VAL A 465 -19.03 -1.79 -26.56
CA VAL A 465 -18.09 -2.68 -27.24
C VAL A 465 -17.58 -3.74 -26.27
N GLU A 466 -17.33 -4.95 -26.78
CA GLU A 466 -16.83 -6.07 -25.99
C GLU A 466 -15.69 -6.81 -26.70
N PHE A 467 -14.68 -7.17 -25.91
CA PHE A 467 -13.50 -7.92 -26.32
C PHE A 467 -13.42 -9.20 -25.48
N THR A 468 -13.33 -10.35 -26.14
CA THR A 468 -13.29 -11.66 -25.47
C THR A 468 -12.04 -12.45 -25.91
N ASN A 469 -11.61 -13.42 -25.09
CA ASN A 469 -10.50 -14.33 -25.41
C ASN A 469 -9.15 -13.60 -25.67
N ILE A 470 -8.98 -12.42 -25.07
CA ILE A 470 -7.77 -11.59 -25.12
C ILE A 470 -6.89 -11.90 -23.90
N LEU A 471 -5.57 -11.84 -24.02
CA LEU A 471 -4.67 -11.99 -22.88
C LEU A 471 -4.92 -10.89 -21.84
N VAL A 472 -4.73 -11.20 -20.56
CA VAL A 472 -4.88 -10.19 -19.49
C VAL A 472 -3.81 -9.11 -19.56
N GLY A 473 -4.18 -7.88 -19.18
CA GLY A 473 -3.31 -6.70 -19.19
C GLY A 473 -4.02 -5.41 -19.63
N GLY A 474 -3.25 -4.31 -19.71
CA GLY A 474 -3.72 -2.99 -20.15
C GLY A 474 -3.37 -2.71 -21.62
N TYR A 475 -4.34 -2.23 -22.38
CA TYR A 475 -4.24 -1.94 -23.82
C TYR A 475 -4.58 -0.49 -24.13
N ARG A 476 -3.89 0.10 -25.12
CA ARG A 476 -4.29 1.41 -25.66
C ARG A 476 -5.47 1.21 -26.62
N MET A 477 -6.53 1.99 -26.44
CA MET A 477 -7.64 2.01 -27.38
C MET A 477 -7.25 2.77 -28.65
N HIS A 478 -7.62 2.25 -29.81
CA HIS A 478 -7.58 2.95 -31.09
C HIS A 478 -9.02 3.06 -31.59
N ILE A 479 -9.48 4.26 -31.93
CA ILE A 479 -10.82 4.49 -32.48
C ILE A 479 -10.69 4.80 -33.97
N TYR A 480 -11.51 4.15 -34.80
CA TYR A 480 -11.53 4.34 -36.24
C TYR A 480 -12.70 5.27 -36.66
N GLY A 481 -12.59 5.91 -37.82
CA GLY A 481 -13.55 6.93 -38.27
C GLY A 481 -13.21 8.36 -37.80
N PRO A 482 -14.17 9.30 -37.84
CA PRO A 482 -13.95 10.73 -37.61
C PRO A 482 -13.98 11.11 -36.13
N TRP A 483 -13.28 10.35 -35.29
CA TRP A 483 -13.37 10.43 -33.83
C TRP A 483 -11.99 10.54 -33.19
N THR A 484 -11.93 11.13 -32.00
CA THR A 484 -10.70 11.22 -31.21
C THR A 484 -11.03 11.01 -29.74
N VAL A 485 -10.29 10.10 -29.10
CA VAL A 485 -10.44 9.79 -27.68
C VAL A 485 -9.98 10.99 -26.85
N GLU A 486 -10.83 11.46 -25.96
CA GLU A 486 -10.46 12.49 -24.98
C GLU A 486 -10.04 11.86 -23.66
N GLU A 487 -10.80 10.84 -23.21
CA GLU A 487 -10.63 10.24 -21.90
C GLU A 487 -11.09 8.77 -21.91
N ILE A 488 -10.40 7.94 -21.13
CA ILE A 488 -10.83 6.58 -20.77
C ILE A 488 -10.82 6.54 -19.24
N SER A 489 -11.89 6.07 -18.61
CA SER A 489 -12.06 6.09 -17.14
C SER A 489 -10.94 5.39 -16.36
N SER A 490 -10.23 4.46 -16.99
CA SER A 490 -9.09 3.70 -16.47
C SER A 490 -7.75 4.04 -17.14
N GLY A 491 -7.72 5.04 -18.04
CA GLY A 491 -6.55 5.44 -18.85
C GLY A 491 -6.16 4.44 -19.95
N LEU A 492 -6.29 3.14 -19.69
CA LEU A 492 -6.13 2.03 -20.63
C LEU A 492 -7.36 1.11 -20.58
N VAL A 493 -7.63 0.40 -21.67
CA VAL A 493 -8.60 -0.72 -21.67
C VAL A 493 -7.96 -1.90 -20.96
N THR A 494 -8.45 -2.25 -19.78
CA THR A 494 -7.96 -3.38 -18.99
C THR A 494 -8.74 -4.66 -19.30
N VAL A 495 -8.02 -5.77 -19.51
CA VAL A 495 -8.56 -7.13 -19.67
C VAL A 495 -8.16 -7.94 -18.45
N TYR A 496 -9.15 -8.51 -17.74
CA TYR A 496 -8.95 -9.35 -16.57
C TYR A 496 -9.64 -10.72 -16.76
N ALA A 497 -9.09 -11.75 -16.12
CA ALA A 497 -9.65 -13.10 -16.08
C ALA A 497 -10.54 -13.30 -14.83
N PRO A 498 -11.45 -14.30 -14.82
CA PRO A 498 -12.35 -14.53 -13.70
C PRO A 498 -11.63 -14.75 -12.34
N PRO A 499 -12.09 -14.15 -11.23
CA PRO A 499 -13.38 -13.47 -11.08
C PRO A 499 -13.40 -11.97 -11.43
N TRP A 500 -12.26 -11.36 -11.77
CA TRP A 500 -12.15 -9.91 -12.01
C TRP A 500 -12.55 -9.48 -13.43
N SER A 501 -12.82 -10.43 -14.31
CA SER A 501 -13.44 -10.21 -15.62
C SER A 501 -14.83 -9.58 -15.48
N GLY A 502 -15.09 -8.46 -16.16
CA GLY A 502 -16.42 -7.84 -16.22
C GLY A 502 -16.54 -6.44 -15.61
N ASN A 503 -15.48 -5.89 -15.03
CA ASN A 503 -15.41 -4.46 -14.71
C ASN A 503 -15.47 -3.65 -16.01
N GLY A 504 -16.55 -2.89 -16.20
CA GLY A 504 -16.75 -2.03 -17.36
C GLY A 504 -15.92 -0.75 -17.30
N TRP A 505 -15.48 -0.27 -18.46
CA TRP A 505 -14.87 1.05 -18.64
C TRP A 505 -15.74 1.95 -19.52
N GLN A 506 -15.48 3.25 -19.52
CA GLN A 506 -16.10 4.20 -20.44
C GLN A 506 -15.04 5.05 -21.13
N ALA A 507 -15.26 5.37 -22.40
CA ALA A 507 -14.40 6.22 -23.20
C ALA A 507 -15.20 7.38 -23.81
N LYS A 508 -14.87 8.60 -23.38
CA LYS A 508 -15.43 9.85 -23.88
C LYS A 508 -14.62 10.29 -25.09
N VAL A 509 -15.30 10.55 -26.20
CA VAL A 509 -14.67 10.89 -27.49
C VAL A 509 -15.38 12.06 -28.15
N LYS A 510 -14.68 12.82 -29.00
CA LYS A 510 -15.23 13.93 -29.78
C LYS A 510 -14.99 13.77 -31.27
N PRO A 511 -15.71 14.50 -32.14
CA PRO A 511 -15.38 14.61 -33.55
C PRO A 511 -13.91 15.00 -33.77
N GLY A 512 -13.24 14.35 -34.70
CA GLY A 512 -11.81 14.51 -34.93
C GLY A 512 -11.37 14.03 -36.32
N THR A 513 -10.07 13.86 -36.50
CA THR A 513 -9.47 13.44 -37.78
C THR A 513 -9.99 12.05 -38.19
N GLN A 514 -10.42 11.91 -39.45
CA GLN A 514 -10.80 10.62 -40.03
C GLN A 514 -9.61 9.65 -40.01
N LEU A 515 -9.64 8.68 -39.08
CA LEU A 515 -8.72 7.55 -39.08
C LEU A 515 -9.29 6.44 -39.98
N PRO A 516 -8.55 6.02 -41.03
CA PRO A 516 -9.01 4.94 -41.90
C PRO A 516 -9.04 3.62 -41.13
N ASP A 517 -10.00 2.77 -41.45
CA ASP A 517 -10.07 1.39 -40.97
C ASP A 517 -8.72 0.67 -41.13
N PRO A 518 -8.36 -0.26 -40.23
CA PRO A 518 -7.14 -1.04 -40.39
C PRO A 518 -7.26 -1.86 -41.68
N ALA A 519 -6.14 -1.98 -42.41
CA ALA A 519 -6.08 -2.85 -43.58
C ALA A 519 -6.62 -4.24 -43.21
N PRO A 520 -7.41 -4.89 -44.09
CA PRO A 520 -7.83 -6.27 -43.87
C PRO A 520 -6.61 -7.12 -43.53
N ALA A 521 -6.71 -7.98 -42.52
CA ALA A 521 -5.62 -8.85 -42.18
C ALA A 521 -5.26 -9.68 -43.41
N GLU A 522 -4.04 -9.50 -43.92
CA GLU A 522 -3.50 -10.39 -44.94
C GLU A 522 -3.56 -11.81 -44.37
N ASN A 523 -4.44 -12.65 -44.93
CA ASN A 523 -4.29 -14.08 -44.77
C ASN A 523 -2.85 -14.42 -45.15
N PRO A 524 -2.13 -15.24 -44.37
CA PRO A 524 -0.95 -15.90 -44.89
C PRO A 524 -1.39 -16.59 -46.18
N ALA A 525 -0.87 -16.14 -47.32
CA ALA A 525 -1.27 -16.70 -48.59
C ALA A 525 -1.00 -18.21 -48.55
N ASP A 526 -1.95 -19.01 -49.01
CA ASP A 526 -1.68 -20.42 -49.28
C ASP A 526 -0.42 -20.48 -50.16
N PRO A 527 0.60 -21.28 -49.78
CA PRO A 527 1.88 -21.26 -50.47
C PRO A 527 1.65 -21.62 -51.94
N GLU A 528 1.92 -20.65 -52.82
CA GLU A 528 1.68 -20.74 -54.25
C GLU A 528 2.22 -22.09 -54.78
N PRO A 529 1.39 -22.91 -55.46
CA PRO A 529 1.71 -24.30 -55.71
C PRO A 529 2.97 -24.40 -56.58
N GLN A 530 4.08 -24.77 -55.93
CA GLN A 530 5.41 -24.72 -56.56
C GLN A 530 5.40 -25.49 -57.89
N PRO A 531 5.84 -24.87 -59.00
CA PRO A 531 5.98 -25.56 -60.27
C PRO A 531 6.89 -26.79 -60.10
N GLY A 532 6.33 -27.98 -60.33
CA GLY A 532 7.08 -29.23 -60.24
C GLY A 532 8.29 -29.24 -61.18
N PRO A 533 9.38 -29.94 -60.83
CA PRO A 533 10.66 -29.82 -61.53
C PRO A 533 10.55 -30.25 -63.00
N ALA A 534 10.57 -29.26 -63.90
CA ALA A 534 10.45 -29.48 -65.33
C ALA A 534 11.65 -30.26 -65.88
N LYS A 535 11.40 -31.50 -66.34
CA LYS A 535 12.40 -32.30 -67.07
C LYS A 535 12.79 -31.57 -68.36
N LYS A 536 14.03 -31.07 -68.43
CA LYS A 536 14.65 -30.68 -69.71
C LYS A 536 14.90 -31.93 -70.56
N LEU A 537 14.07 -32.13 -71.58
CA LEU A 537 14.44 -32.86 -72.79
C LEU A 537 14.96 -31.86 -73.83
N ALA A 538 15.80 -32.32 -74.75
CA ALA A 538 16.58 -31.45 -75.62
C ALA A 538 15.98 -31.27 -77.03
N SER A 539 16.16 -30.05 -77.55
CA SER A 539 16.36 -29.66 -78.96
C SER A 539 15.75 -30.51 -80.09
N THR A 540 14.89 -29.89 -80.91
CA THR A 540 15.26 -29.51 -82.30
C THR A 540 14.14 -28.68 -82.95
N GLY A 541 14.48 -27.75 -83.85
CA GLY A 541 13.52 -26.96 -84.62
C GLY A 541 13.98 -25.55 -84.95
N ALA A 542 14.33 -25.32 -86.22
CA ALA A 542 14.44 -23.99 -86.85
C ALA A 542 13.10 -23.69 -87.61
N ASP A 543 12.84 -22.56 -88.27
CA ASP A 543 13.76 -21.53 -88.79
C ASP A 543 13.03 -20.18 -89.12
N VAL A 544 13.80 -19.15 -89.50
CA VAL A 544 13.46 -17.89 -90.23
C VAL A 544 12.16 -17.12 -89.95
N THR A 545 12.29 -15.92 -89.35
CA THR A 545 12.02 -14.57 -89.95
C THR A 545 11.94 -13.50 -88.85
N GLY A 546 12.45 -12.27 -88.99
CA GLY A 546 13.17 -11.67 -90.12
C GLY A 546 14.00 -10.43 -89.73
N LEU A 547 14.86 -10.01 -90.66
CA LEU A 547 15.91 -8.98 -90.53
C LEU A 547 15.47 -7.58 -90.05
N ALA A 548 16.32 -6.93 -89.24
CA ALA A 548 16.88 -5.58 -89.52
C ALA A 548 18.03 -5.23 -88.54
N GLY A 549 19.07 -4.54 -89.02
CA GLY A 549 20.07 -3.86 -88.17
C GLY A 549 21.47 -4.51 -88.05
N VAL A 550 22.32 -4.31 -89.06
CA VAL A 550 23.77 -4.60 -89.00
C VAL A 550 24.54 -3.36 -89.45
N GLY A 551 25.56 -2.94 -88.70
CA GLY A 551 26.58 -2.01 -89.19
C GLY A 551 27.22 -1.11 -88.13
N PHE A 552 28.57 -1.15 -88.07
CA PHE A 552 29.48 -0.23 -87.37
C PHE A 552 29.36 -0.21 -85.82
N LEU A 553 30.45 -0.24 -85.04
CA LEU A 553 31.87 -0.28 -85.36
C LEU A 553 32.65 -1.05 -84.28
N VAL A 554 33.52 -1.99 -84.69
CA VAL A 554 34.63 -2.47 -83.86
C VAL A 554 35.92 -2.00 -84.52
N LEU A 555 36.61 -1.04 -83.89
CA LEU A 555 38.00 -0.70 -84.21
C LEU A 555 38.64 0.13 -83.08
N VAL A 556 39.96 0.00 -82.94
CA VAL A 556 40.82 0.73 -81.99
C VAL A 556 40.49 0.54 -80.50
N GLY A 557 40.88 -0.61 -79.97
CA GLY A 557 41.50 -0.62 -78.65
C GLY A 557 42.97 -0.21 -78.76
N GLY A 558 43.43 0.73 -77.93
CA GLY A 558 44.86 0.98 -77.68
C GLY A 558 45.53 2.12 -78.46
N ALA A 559 45.63 3.29 -77.83
CA ALA A 559 46.69 4.28 -78.07
C ALA A 559 46.95 5.11 -76.79
N ALA A 560 48.23 5.31 -76.44
CA ALA A 560 48.81 6.26 -75.47
C ALA A 560 47.90 6.89 -74.38
N LEU A 561 48.16 6.79 -73.07
CA LEU A 561 49.43 6.53 -72.34
C LEU A 561 50.57 7.56 -72.60
N VAL A 562 50.26 8.78 -73.06
CA VAL A 562 51.19 9.93 -72.94
C VAL A 562 50.44 11.24 -72.62
N PHE A 563 49.97 11.37 -71.38
CA PHE A 563 49.85 12.68 -70.73
C PHE A 563 50.35 12.61 -69.28
N ALA A 564 51.66 12.34 -69.17
CA ALA A 564 52.35 12.22 -67.90
C ALA A 564 52.64 13.59 -67.26
N VAL A 565 52.08 13.83 -66.07
CA VAL A 565 52.72 14.46 -64.90
C VAL A 565 53.81 15.52 -65.18
N ARG A 566 53.40 16.72 -65.59
CA ARG A 566 54.06 18.01 -65.34
C ARG A 566 52.95 19.04 -65.18
N ARG A 567 52.71 19.67 -64.03
CA ARG A 567 53.60 20.20 -62.97
C ARG A 567 53.16 19.63 -61.59
N ARG A 568 53.99 19.19 -60.61
CA ARG A 568 55.33 19.56 -60.09
C ARG A 568 55.40 21.03 -59.62
N ARG A 569 55.87 21.41 -58.43
CA ARG A 569 56.61 20.72 -57.34
C ARG A 569 56.88 21.74 -56.20
N VAL A 570 57.44 21.31 -55.05
CA VAL A 570 58.46 22.04 -54.23
C VAL A 570 57.99 23.32 -53.49
N THR A 571 58.38 23.69 -52.26
CA THR A 571 59.08 23.06 -51.09
C THR A 571 58.72 23.90 -49.85
N GLY A 572 58.87 23.40 -48.62
CA GLY A 572 59.37 22.09 -48.20
C GLY A 572 59.82 22.14 -46.75
#